data_AF-A0A924G725-F1
#
_entry.id   AF-A0A924G725-F1
#
_cell.length_a   1.000
_cell.length_b   1.000
_cell.length_c   1.000
_cell.angle_alpha   90.00
_cell.angle_beta   90.00
_cell.angle_gamma   90.00
#
_symmetry.space_group_name_H-M   'P 1'
#
loop_
_entity.id
_entity.type
_entity.pdbx_description
1 polymer ?
#
loop_
_entity_poly.entity_id
_entity_poly.type
_entity_poly.pdbx_seq_one_letter_code
_entity_poly.pdbx_strand_id
1 'polypeptide(L)' 'MKNPIENLNKIFDSRVRLGIMSALMVNAEVNFNELKELTQATDGNLASHLKGLEE' A
#
# COMPACT_ATOMS: atom_id res chain seq x y z
N MET A 1 25.25 -13.35 4.95
CA MET A 1 24.28 -13.01 6.02
C MET A 1 22.90 -13.37 5.51
N LYS A 2 22.02 -13.97 6.33
CA LYS A 2 20.62 -14.22 5.93
C LYS A 2 19.88 -12.89 5.80
N ASN A 3 19.09 -12.73 4.75
CA ASN A 3 18.25 -11.54 4.58
C ASN A 3 17.08 -11.63 5.58
N PRO A 4 16.92 -10.68 6.52
CA PRO A 4 15.90 -10.76 7.57
C PRO A 4 14.46 -10.71 7.03
N ILE A 5 14.26 -10.27 5.78
CA ILE A 5 12.94 -10.15 5.14
C ILE A 5 12.74 -11.14 3.99
N GLU A 6 13.58 -12.16 3.86
CA GLU A 6 13.55 -13.13 2.75
C GLU A 6 12.21 -13.88 2.62
N ASN A 7 11.49 -14.06 3.73
CA ASN A 7 10.21 -14.78 3.79
C ASN A 7 9.02 -13.85 4.09
N LEU A 8 9.17 -12.55 3.89
CA LEU A 8 8.08 -11.60 4.08
C LEU A 8 6.99 -11.86 3.02
N ASN A 9 5.73 -11.64 3.39
CA ASN A 9 4.63 -11.78 2.44
C ASN A 9 4.85 -10.80 1.27
N LYS A 10 4.73 -11.29 0.03
CA LYS A 10 4.92 -10.49 -1.20
C LYS A 10 3.98 -9.27 -1.30
N ILE A 11 2.90 -9.22 -0.51
CA ILE A 11 2.04 -8.04 -0.41
C ILE A 11 2.81 -6.77 0.01
N PHE A 12 3.91 -6.94 0.75
CA PHE A 12 4.78 -5.86 1.24
C PHE A 12 5.81 -5.37 0.19
N ASP A 13 5.94 -6.02 -0.97
CA ASP A 13 6.94 -5.64 -1.98
C ASP A 13 6.58 -4.33 -2.72
N SER A 14 5.31 -3.92 -2.70
CA SER A 14 4.86 -2.69 -3.35
C SER A 14 4.93 -1.48 -2.41
N ARG A 15 5.70 -0.47 -2.81
CA ARG A 15 5.74 0.84 -2.13
C ARG A 15 4.35 1.47 -2.00
N VAL A 16 3.50 1.34 -3.01
CA VAL A 16 2.14 1.90 -2.99
C VAL A 16 1.28 1.18 -1.95
N ARG A 17 1.37 -0.16 -1.88
CA ARG A 17 0.67 -0.93 -0.84
C ARG A 17 1.13 -0.58 0.56
N LEU A 18 2.45 -0.46 0.76
CA LEU A 18 3.02 -0.01 2.02
C LEU A 18 2.53 1.40 2.42
N GLY A 19 2.43 2.32 1.47
CA GLY A 19 1.89 3.67 1.70
C GLY A 19 0.40 3.66 2.08
N ILE A 20 -0.41 2.84 1.41
CA ILE A 20 -1.83 2.67 1.75
C ILE A 20 -1.97 2.10 3.17
N MET A 21 -1.26 1.01 3.47
CA MET A 21 -1.28 0.38 4.79
C MET A 21 -0.81 1.34 5.88
N SER A 22 0.29 2.09 5.65
CA SER A 22 0.82 3.01 6.66
C SER A 22 -0.13 4.18 6.95
N ALA A 23 -0.81 4.71 5.92
CA ALA A 23 -1.81 5.75 6.10
C ALA A 23 -2.99 5.25 6.95
N LEU A 24 -3.49 4.05 6.68
CA LEU A 24 -4.58 3.42 7.43
C LEU A 24 -4.18 2.91 8.82
N MET A 25 -2.89 2.71 9.07
CA MET A 25 -2.39 2.39 10.42
C MET A 25 -2.50 3.57 11.40
N VAL A 26 -2.49 4.80 10.89
CA VAL A 26 -2.56 6.03 11.71
C VAL A 26 -3.95 6.65 11.70
N ASN A 27 -4.69 6.48 10.59
CA ASN A 27 -6.01 7.07 10.38
C ASN A 27 -7.06 5.97 10.31
N ALA A 28 -8.19 6.14 11.00
CA ALA A 28 -9.29 5.15 10.98
C ALA A 28 -9.88 4.96 9.58
N GLU A 29 -9.88 6.02 8.77
CA GLU A 29 -10.26 6.02 7.37
C GLU A 29 -9.42 7.06 6.62
N VAL A 30 -9.21 6.83 5.32
CA VAL A 30 -8.53 7.76 4.40
C VAL A 30 -9.26 7.70 3.07
N ASN A 31 -9.55 8.86 2.47
CA ASN A 31 -10.26 8.87 1.20
C ASN A 31 -9.31 8.57 0.01
N PHE A 32 -9.90 8.17 -1.12
CA PHE A 32 -9.14 7.76 -2.31
C PHE A 32 -8.20 8.85 -2.84
N ASN A 33 -8.62 10.12 -2.84
CA ASN A 33 -7.81 11.22 -3.35
C ASN A 33 -6.64 11.54 -2.40
N GLU A 34 -6.84 11.46 -1.09
CA GLU A 34 -5.76 11.59 -0.10
C GLU A 34 -4.72 10.48 -0.29
N LEU A 35 -5.15 9.22 -0.42
CA LEU A 35 -4.24 8.11 -0.70
C LEU A 35 -3.46 8.34 -1.98
N LYS A 36 -4.12 8.84 -3.03
CA LYS A 36 -3.48 9.14 -4.31
C LYS A 36 -2.37 10.19 -4.17
N GLU A 37 -2.64 11.27 -3.45
CA GLU A 37 -1.67 12.33 -3.19
C GLU A 37 -0.50 11.81 -2.35
N LEU A 38 -0.79 11.05 -1.29
CA LEU A 38 0.22 10.47 -0.40
C LEU A 38 1.13 9.47 -1.12
N THR A 39 0.58 8.61 -1.96
CA THR A 39 1.36 7.57 -2.66
C THR A 39 1.89 8.01 -4.01
N GLN A 40 1.49 9.20 -4.51
CA GLN A 40 1.79 9.71 -5.85
C GLN A 40 1.42 8.72 -6.97
N ALA A 41 0.35 7.96 -6.75
CA ALA A 41 -0.13 6.98 -7.71
C ALA A 41 -1.04 7.64 -8.74
N THR A 42 -1.23 6.99 -9.88
CA THR A 42 -2.36 7.30 -10.77
C THR A 42 -3.61 6.57 -10.27
N ASP A 43 -4.80 7.02 -10.67
CA ASP A 43 -6.07 6.39 -10.26
C ASP A 43 -6.08 4.88 -10.54
N GLY A 44 -5.66 4.46 -11.74
CA GLY A 44 -5.61 3.05 -12.13
C GLY A 44 -4.57 2.25 -11.36
N ASN A 45 -3.41 2.84 -11.03
CA ASN A 45 -2.40 2.20 -10.20
C ASN A 45 -2.90 2.01 -8.76
N LEU A 46 -3.52 3.04 -8.17
CA LEU A 46 -4.06 3.00 -6.82
C LEU A 46 -5.21 1.97 -6.72
N ALA A 47 -6.15 2.00 -7.65
CA ALA A 47 -7.27 1.05 -7.69
C ALA A 47 -6.79 -0.42 -7.77
N SER A 48 -5.80 -0.70 -8.61
CA SER A 48 -5.24 -2.06 -8.73
C SER A 48 -4.56 -2.53 -7.45
N HIS A 49 -3.87 -1.62 -6.74
CA HIS A 49 -3.25 -1.95 -5.47
C HIS A 49 -4.29 -2.14 -4.35
N LEU A 50 -5.29 -1.27 -4.24
CA LEU A 50 -6.40 -1.40 -3.29
C LEU A 50 -7.13 -2.73 -3.46
N LYS A 51 -7.51 -3.09 -4.69
CA LYS A 51 -8.14 -4.38 -4.97
C LYS A 51 -7.30 -5.55 -4.49
N GLY A 52 -5.99 -5.52 -4.74
CA GLY A 52 -5.08 -6.57 -4.26
C GLY A 52 -4.75 -6.52 -2.76
N LEU A 53 -5.26 -5.55 -2.01
CA LEU A 53 -5.23 -5.53 -0.54
C LEU A 53 -6.56 -5.98 0.08
N GLU A 54 -7.66 -5.90 -0.66
CA GLU A 54 -8.99 -6.35 -0.23
C GLU A 54 -9.21 -7.86 -0.40
N GLU A 55 -8.52 -8.48 -1.36
CA GLU A 55 -8.51 -9.94 -1.62
C GLU A 55 -7.61 -10.71 -0.64
#